data_AF-A0A7J3VG24-F1
#
_entry.id   AF-A0A7J3VG24-F1
#
_cell.length_a   1.000
_cell.length_b   1.000
_cell.length_c   1.000
_cell.angle_alpha   90.00
_cell.angle_beta   90.00
_cell.angle_gamma   90.00
#
_symmetry.space_group_name_H-M   'P 1'
#
loop_
_entity.id
_entity.type
_entity.pdbx_description
1 polymer ?
#
loop_
_entity_poly.entity_id
_entity_poly.type
_entity_poly.pdbx_seq_one_letter_code
_entity_poly.pdbx_strand_id
1 'polypeptide(L)'
;VELVNIKDVQIRHNALESARIAANRVMEKFVGRDNFMLKIVPYPHQIIREHKRVNVAQADRFQEGMKKAYGKPTFVAARIDSKQTIIVAEVDKNNVEHAKTALKRASAKFPSPCRIVVCEI
;
A
#
# COMPACT_ATOMS: atom_id res chain seq x y z
N VAL A 1 3.30 -17.13 0.00
CA VAL A 1 1.96 -16.59 -0.39
C VAL A 1 2.12 -15.15 -0.81
N GLU A 2 1.55 -14.78 -1.95
CA GLU A 2 1.73 -13.47 -2.57
C GLU A 2 0.40 -12.72 -2.71
N LEU A 3 0.45 -11.41 -2.54
CA LEU A 3 -0.65 -10.51 -2.83
C LEU A 3 -0.36 -9.75 -4.13
N VAL A 4 -1.14 -10.04 -5.15
CA VAL A 4 -0.94 -9.58 -6.52
C VAL A 4 -2.00 -8.55 -6.89
N ASN A 5 -1.57 -7.47 -7.52
CA ASN A 5 -2.47 -6.43 -8.00
C ASN A 5 -3.21 -6.85 -9.28
N ILE A 6 -4.45 -6.41 -9.50
CA ILE A 6 -5.20 -6.75 -10.73
C ILE A 6 -5.22 -5.60 -11.73
N LYS A 7 -5.07 -4.34 -11.29
CA LYS A 7 -5.18 -3.15 -12.15
C LYS A 7 -4.00 -2.21 -11.94
N ASP A 8 -3.55 -1.54 -12.99
CA ASP A 8 -2.51 -0.51 -12.89
C ASP A 8 -2.95 0.60 -11.93
N VAL A 9 -2.13 0.89 -10.92
CA VAL A 9 -2.49 1.83 -9.86
C VAL A 9 -1.28 2.48 -9.22
N GLN A 10 -1.49 3.63 -8.59
CA GLN A 10 -0.51 4.24 -7.69
C GLN A 10 -0.93 4.02 -6.24
N ILE A 11 -0.05 3.39 -5.45
CA ILE A 11 -0.27 3.15 -4.03
C ILE A 11 0.63 4.08 -3.22
N ARG A 12 0.02 4.91 -2.38
CA ARG A 12 0.76 5.81 -1.48
C ARG A 12 1.49 5.03 -0.39
N HIS A 13 2.62 5.56 0.08
CA HIS A 13 3.39 4.98 1.19
C HIS A 13 2.57 4.71 2.45
N ASN A 14 1.60 5.57 2.77
CA ASN A 14 0.73 5.38 3.94
C ASN A 14 -0.17 4.14 3.83
N ALA A 15 -0.62 3.80 2.62
CA ALA A 15 -1.39 2.59 2.35
C ALA A 15 -0.51 1.34 2.46
N LEU A 16 0.73 1.40 1.95
CA LEU A 16 1.71 0.32 2.10
C LEU A 16 2.01 0.05 3.58
N GLU A 17 2.25 1.09 4.38
CA GLU A 17 2.52 0.92 5.82
C GLU A 17 1.29 0.41 6.59
N SER A 18 0.10 0.92 6.26
CA SER A 18 -1.14 0.43 6.86
C SER A 18 -1.38 -1.05 6.55
N ALA A 19 -1.08 -1.48 5.32
CA ALA A 19 -1.17 -2.87 4.89
C ALA A 19 -0.16 -3.76 5.62
N ARG A 20 1.08 -3.28 5.81
CA ARG A 20 2.14 -3.96 6.57
C ARG A 20 1.70 -4.23 8.01
N ILE A 21 1.22 -3.20 8.71
CA ILE A 21 0.77 -3.31 10.11
C ILE A 21 -0.41 -4.28 10.20
N ALA A 22 -1.38 -4.18 9.28
CA ALA A 22 -2.56 -5.05 9.27
C ALA A 22 -2.22 -6.53 9.06
N ALA A 23 -1.29 -6.83 8.15
CA ALA A 23 -0.80 -8.19 7.93
C ALA A 23 0.02 -8.67 9.13
N ASN A 24 1.00 -7.88 9.57
CA ASN A 24 1.93 -8.25 10.64
C ASN A 24 1.20 -8.61 11.94
N ARG A 25 0.18 -7.84 12.32
CA ARG A 25 -0.61 -8.10 13.54
C ARG A 25 -1.34 -9.45 13.51
N VAL A 26 -1.77 -9.92 12.33
CA VAL A 26 -2.40 -11.24 12.20
C VAL A 26 -1.34 -12.33 12.29
N MET A 27 -0.25 -12.18 11.56
CA MET A 27 0.84 -13.15 11.51
C MET A 27 1.47 -13.35 12.89
N GLU A 28 1.77 -12.25 13.59
CA GLU A 28 2.32 -12.28 14.95
C GLU A 28 1.39 -12.99 15.95
N LYS A 29 0.07 -12.83 15.80
CA LYS A 29 -0.90 -13.44 16.71
C LYS A 29 -1.05 -14.96 16.51
N PHE A 30 -1.02 -15.43 15.27
CA PHE A 30 -1.37 -16.83 14.95
C PHE A 30 -0.16 -17.70 14.58
N VAL A 31 0.86 -17.10 13.98
CA VAL A 31 2.06 -17.82 13.48
C VAL A 31 3.23 -17.64 14.45
N GLY A 32 3.34 -16.48 15.11
CA GLY A 32 4.45 -16.13 16.00
C GLY A 32 5.58 -15.41 15.26
N ARG A 33 6.33 -14.55 15.95
CA ARG A 33 7.27 -13.59 15.33
C ARG A 33 8.37 -14.22 14.49
N ASP A 34 8.88 -15.38 14.91
CA ASP A 34 10.06 -16.01 14.27
C ASP A 34 9.68 -16.99 13.15
N ASN A 35 8.39 -17.23 12.95
CA ASN A 35 7.88 -18.29 12.06
C ASN A 35 7.35 -17.77 10.71
N PHE A 36 7.56 -16.48 10.40
CA PHE A 36 7.17 -15.92 9.11
C PHE A 36 8.12 -14.81 8.64
N MET A 37 8.19 -14.63 7.33
CA MET A 37 8.78 -13.45 6.71
C MET A 37 7.71 -12.68 5.95
N LEU A 38 7.58 -11.38 6.22
CA LEU A 38 6.67 -10.48 5.53
C LEU A 38 7.47 -9.39 4.82
N LYS A 39 7.35 -9.31 3.49
CA LYS A 39 8.07 -8.36 2.66
C LYS A 39 7.10 -7.53 1.82
N ILE A 40 7.23 -6.21 1.90
CA ILE A 40 6.64 -5.30 0.91
C ILE A 40 7.63 -5.20 -0.26
N VAL A 41 7.17 -5.54 -1.45
CA VAL A 41 8.00 -5.58 -2.66
C VAL A 41 8.20 -4.20 -3.27
N PRO A 42 7.16 -3.38 -3.51
CA PRO A 42 7.33 -2.11 -4.19
C PRO A 42 7.87 -1.02 -3.25
N TYR A 43 8.84 -0.25 -3.74
CA TYR A 43 9.32 0.96 -3.07
C TYR A 43 8.68 2.22 -3.68
N PRO A 44 8.21 3.18 -2.87
CA PRO A 44 7.52 4.37 -3.36
C PRO A 44 8.50 5.43 -3.87
N HIS A 45 8.90 5.35 -5.14
CA HIS A 45 9.78 6.33 -5.79
C HIS A 45 9.05 7.56 -6.36
N GLN A 46 7.75 7.45 -6.66
CA GLN A 46 7.02 8.48 -7.38
C GLN A 46 6.60 9.61 -6.43
N ILE A 47 7.07 10.83 -6.69
CA ILE A 47 6.67 12.02 -5.94
C ILE A 47 5.35 12.58 -6.52
N ILE A 48 4.34 12.71 -5.68
CA ILE A 48 3.05 13.33 -5.98
C ILE A 48 3.12 14.79 -5.54
N ARG A 49 2.76 15.69 -6.46
CA ARG A 49 2.74 17.13 -6.25
C ARG A 49 1.31 17.62 -6.03
N GLU A 50 1.17 18.63 -5.19
CA GLU A 50 -0.11 19.24 -4.85
C GLU A 50 0.01 20.76 -4.91
N HIS A 51 -0.94 21.41 -5.60
CA HIS A 51 -1.13 22.85 -5.52
C HIS A 51 -2.14 23.16 -4.41
N LYS A 52 -1.63 23.36 -3.19
CA LYS A 52 -2.47 23.52 -1.99
C LYS A 52 -3.29 24.80 -2.07
N ARG A 53 -4.61 24.67 -1.90
CA ARG A 53 -5.52 25.79 -1.73
C ARG A 53 -5.55 26.23 -0.27
N VAL A 54 -5.58 27.54 -0.03
CA VAL A 54 -5.77 28.10 1.31
C VAL A 54 -7.24 27.93 1.67
N ASN A 55 -7.53 27.12 2.69
CA ASN A 55 -8.90 26.86 3.16
C ASN A 55 -9.20 27.68 4.41
N VAL A 56 -9.21 29.01 4.26
CA VAL A 56 -9.55 29.97 5.32
C VAL A 56 -10.66 30.88 4.81
N ALA A 57 -11.45 31.48 5.71
CA ALA A 57 -12.41 32.51 5.32
C ALA A 57 -11.71 33.62 4.53
N GLN A 58 -12.33 34.09 3.45
CA GLN A 58 -11.77 35.11 2.56
C GLN A 58 -10.44 34.70 1.87
N ALA A 59 -10.23 33.41 1.59
CA ALA A 59 -9.03 32.89 0.91
C ALA A 59 -8.80 33.45 -0.50
N ASP A 60 -9.86 33.93 -1.16
CA ASP A 60 -9.82 34.64 -2.44
C ASP A 60 -8.94 35.89 -2.40
N ARG A 61 -8.81 36.55 -1.23
CA ARG A 61 -7.93 37.71 -1.05
C ARG A 61 -6.44 37.34 -1.00
N PHE A 62 -6.12 36.09 -0.68
CA PHE A 62 -4.76 35.62 -0.43
C PHE A 62 -4.25 34.65 -1.49
N GLN A 63 -5.09 34.23 -2.43
CA GLN A 63 -4.75 33.22 -3.41
C GLN A 63 -5.18 33.63 -4.83
N GLU A 64 -4.23 33.60 -5.77
CA GLU A 64 -4.45 33.93 -7.19
C GLU A 64 -5.11 32.78 -8.00
N GLY A 65 -5.85 31.88 -7.35
CA GLY A 65 -6.45 30.71 -7.99
C GLY A 65 -5.42 29.76 -8.63
N MET A 66 -5.51 29.58 -9.96
CA MET A 66 -4.67 28.67 -10.76
C MET A 66 -3.46 29.36 -11.41
N LYS A 67 -3.26 30.66 -11.17
CA LYS A 67 -2.03 31.33 -11.60
C LYS A 67 -0.83 30.70 -10.86
N LYS A 68 0.21 30.33 -11.60
CA LYS A 68 1.41 29.62 -11.09
C LYS A 68 1.07 28.32 -10.33
N ALA A 69 0.14 27.52 -10.85
CA ALA A 69 -0.36 26.29 -10.21
C ALA A 69 0.60 25.08 -10.15
N TYR A 70 1.91 25.27 -10.33
CA TYR A 70 2.84 24.14 -10.23
C TYR A 70 2.94 23.65 -8.78
N GLY A 71 2.58 22.39 -8.57
CA GLY A 71 2.47 21.82 -7.24
C GLY A 71 3.82 21.61 -6.53
N LYS A 72 3.78 21.72 -5.20
CA LYS A 72 4.89 21.34 -4.32
C LYS A 72 4.84 19.82 -4.07
N PRO A 73 5.98 19.14 -3.88
CA PRO A 73 6.00 17.73 -3.55
C PRO A 73 5.37 17.49 -2.15
N THR A 74 4.33 16.67 -2.07
CA THR A 74 3.61 16.40 -0.79
C THR A 74 3.67 14.94 -0.38
N PHE A 75 3.54 13.99 -1.31
CA PHE A 75 3.49 12.56 -1.00
C PHE A 75 4.42 11.76 -1.90
N VAL A 76 4.72 10.53 -1.48
CA VAL A 76 5.34 9.50 -2.33
C VAL A 76 4.42 8.31 -2.53
N ALA A 77 4.49 7.71 -3.71
CA ALA A 77 3.72 6.55 -4.12
C ALA A 77 4.57 5.55 -4.91
N ALA A 78 4.16 4.29 -4.90
CA ALA A 78 4.67 3.26 -5.78
C ALA A 78 3.74 3.16 -7.00
N ARG A 79 4.32 3.11 -8.19
CA ARG A 79 3.60 2.76 -9.42
C ARG A 79 3.63 1.24 -9.54
N ILE A 80 2.46 0.62 -9.63
CA ILE A 80 2.31 -0.83 -9.62
C ILE A 80 1.46 -1.22 -10.82
N ASP A 81 2.01 -2.08 -11.65
CA ASP A 81 1.33 -2.59 -12.84
C ASP A 81 0.39 -3.74 -12.47
N SER A 82 -0.51 -4.07 -13.39
CA SER A 82 -1.35 -5.25 -13.29
C SER A 82 -0.50 -6.51 -13.17
N LYS A 83 -0.94 -7.45 -12.32
CA LYS A 83 -0.29 -8.71 -12.01
C LYS A 83 1.06 -8.60 -11.29
N GLN A 84 1.45 -7.40 -10.86
CA GLN A 84 2.64 -7.22 -10.03
C GLN A 84 2.36 -7.57 -8.57
N THR A 85 3.32 -8.25 -7.92
CA THR A 85 3.25 -8.60 -6.50
C THR A 85 3.54 -7.39 -5.61
N ILE A 86 2.67 -7.16 -4.61
CA ILE A 86 2.78 -6.05 -3.66
C ILE A 86 3.38 -6.54 -2.33
N ILE A 87 2.86 -7.64 -1.79
CA ILE A 87 3.29 -8.20 -0.50
C ILE A 87 3.58 -9.68 -0.69
N VAL A 88 4.71 -10.12 -0.12
CA VAL A 88 5.09 -11.52 -0.01
C VAL A 88 5.06 -11.91 1.47
N ALA A 89 4.38 -13.01 1.78
CA ALA A 89 4.39 -13.66 3.08
C ALA A 89 4.90 -15.08 2.92
N GLU A 90 6.06 -15.37 3.50
CA GLU A 90 6.66 -16.71 3.55
C GLU A 90 6.35 -17.32 4.92
N VAL A 91 5.82 -18.55 4.89
CA VAL A 91 5.39 -19.31 6.06
C VAL A 91 5.51 -20.80 5.77
N ASP A 92 5.59 -21.60 6.83
CA ASP A 92 5.45 -23.05 6.74
C ASP A 92 4.08 -23.48 6.19
N LYS A 93 4.01 -24.69 5.63
CA LYS A 93 2.80 -25.28 5.03
C LYS A 93 1.59 -25.26 5.97
N ASN A 94 1.84 -25.43 7.28
CA ASN A 94 0.78 -25.44 8.31
C ASN A 94 0.13 -24.06 8.50
N ASN A 95 0.83 -22.97 8.16
CA ASN A 95 0.44 -21.59 8.46
C ASN A 95 -0.11 -20.83 7.23
N VAL A 96 -0.28 -21.51 6.09
CA VAL A 96 -0.72 -20.90 4.83
C VAL A 96 -2.10 -20.23 4.95
N GLU A 97 -3.04 -20.82 5.69
CA GLU A 97 -4.38 -20.25 5.90
C GLU A 97 -4.34 -18.95 6.71
N HIS A 98 -3.44 -18.87 7.70
CA HIS A 98 -3.21 -17.64 8.46
C HIS A 98 -2.58 -16.55 7.56
N ALA A 99 -1.64 -16.92 6.68
CA ALA A 99 -1.06 -15.99 5.70
C ALA A 99 -2.10 -15.46 4.70
N LYS A 100 -3.00 -16.32 4.18
CA LYS A 100 -4.11 -15.88 3.32
C LYS A 100 -5.02 -14.87 4.04
N THR A 101 -5.34 -15.15 5.30
CA THR A 101 -6.18 -14.26 6.12
C THR A 101 -5.50 -12.91 6.37
N ALA A 102 -4.19 -12.90 6.64
CA ALA A 102 -3.39 -11.70 6.81
C ALA A 102 -3.35 -10.85 5.53
N LEU A 103 -3.08 -11.46 4.38
CA LEU A 103 -3.04 -10.78 3.09
C LEU A 103 -4.42 -10.27 2.63
N LYS A 104 -5.50 -10.97 2.98
CA LYS A 104 -6.87 -10.49 2.76
C LYS A 104 -7.20 -9.23 3.58
N ARG A 105 -6.65 -9.10 4.79
CA ARG A 105 -6.77 -7.86 5.57
C ARG A 105 -5.91 -6.73 5.00
N ALA A 106 -4.72 -7.07 4.51
CA ALA A 106 -3.84 -6.10 3.85
C ALA A 106 -4.47 -5.57 2.55
N SER A 107 -5.12 -6.42 1.76
CA SER A 107 -5.75 -6.01 0.49
C SER A 107 -6.83 -4.94 0.67
N ALA A 108 -7.55 -4.96 1.80
CA ALA A 108 -8.54 -3.94 2.14
C ALA A 108 -7.95 -2.54 2.39
N LYS A 109 -6.62 -2.41 2.48
CA LYS A 109 -5.92 -1.12 2.62
C LYS A 109 -5.53 -0.51 1.27
N PHE A 110 -5.65 -1.27 0.19
CA PHE A 110 -5.27 -0.82 -1.15
C PHE A 110 -6.48 -0.29 -1.93
N PRO A 111 -6.25 0.68 -2.83
CA PRO A 111 -7.32 1.26 -3.65
C PRO A 111 -7.74 0.36 -4.82
N SER A 112 -7.01 -0.72 -5.10
CA SER A 112 -7.27 -1.66 -6.19
C SER A 112 -7.70 -3.03 -5.65
N PRO A 113 -8.49 -3.79 -6.43
CA PRO A 113 -8.73 -5.19 -6.12
C PRO A 113 -7.42 -5.97 -6.27
N CYS A 114 -7.12 -6.80 -5.28
CA CYS A 114 -5.94 -7.67 -5.26
C CYS A 114 -6.37 -9.14 -5.27
N ARG A 115 -5.50 -10.01 -5.79
CA ARG A 115 -5.66 -11.46 -5.76
C ARG A 115 -4.55 -12.08 -4.93
N ILE A 116 -4.90 -13.06 -4.12
CA ILE A 116 -3.93 -13.83 -3.34
C ILE A 116 -3.53 -15.04 -4.17
N VAL A 117 -2.22 -15.25 -4.34
CA VAL A 117 -1.65 -16.38 -5.06
C VAL A 117 -0.82 -17.20 -4.08
N VAL A 118 -1.04 -18.51 -4.07
CA VAL A 118 -0.21 -19.45 -3.30
C VAL A 118 0.80 -20.04 -4.27
N CYS A 119 2.07 -19.70 -4.07
CA CYS A 119 3.18 -20.33 -4.76
C CYS A 119 3.72 -21.41 -3.82
N GLU A 120 3.75 -22.66 -4.27
CA GLU A 120 4.47 -23.74 -3.62
C GLU A 120 5.89 -23.75 -4.19
N ILE A 121 6.88 -23.78 -3.30
CA ILE A 121 8.29 -24.01 -3.63
C ILE A 121 8.61 -25.44 -3.23
#